data_AF-A0A970APL2-F1
#
_entry.id   AF-A0A970APL2-F1
#
_cell.length_a   1.000
_cell.length_b   1.000
_cell.length_c   1.000
_cell.angle_alpha   90.00
_cell.angle_beta   90.00
_cell.angle_gamma   90.00
#
_symmetry.space_group_name_H-M   'P 1'
#
loop_
_entity.id
_entity.type
_entity.pdbx_description
1 polymer ?
#
loop_
_entity_poly.entity_id
_entity_poly.type
_entity_poly.pdbx_seq_one_letter_code
_entity_poly.pdbx_strand_id
1 'polypeptide(L)'
;MDFFRKQTALFLIIFAGCMLTVSCSESRVVQCTKFTAIVTKGNGFIDTKKDRNDPGTTKNLAKDLNQIAKELDALRLTDTNLKQIQQQSVKSFRDLGQALGDIGKAVEVANRASTSIEGREQIQKAQNDFFRAKQQAKQAAANQDALTEKLINYCK
;
A
#
# COMPACT_ATOMS: atom_id res chain seq x y z
N MET A 1 47.64 -25.18 -48.46
CA MET A 1 46.32 -25.41 -47.82
C MET A 1 46.26 -24.66 -46.49
N ASP A 2 46.57 -23.36 -46.48
CA ASP A 2 46.75 -22.60 -45.23
C ASP A 2 45.84 -21.36 -45.14
N PHE A 3 45.18 -21.01 -46.25
CA PHE A 3 44.29 -19.85 -46.31
C PHE A 3 42.90 -20.16 -45.72
N PHE A 4 42.38 -21.38 -45.95
CA PHE A 4 41.07 -21.81 -45.43
C PHE A 4 41.05 -22.11 -43.94
N ARG A 5 42.22 -22.27 -43.30
CA ARG A 5 42.33 -22.62 -41.87
C ARG A 5 42.38 -21.39 -40.96
N LYS A 6 42.67 -20.20 -41.50
CA LYS A 6 42.68 -18.93 -40.76
C LYS A 6 41.34 -18.21 -40.76
N GLN A 7 40.49 -18.44 -41.76
CA GLN A 7 39.19 -17.76 -41.89
C GLN A 7 38.08 -18.41 -41.04
N THR A 8 38.20 -19.69 -40.71
CA THR A 8 37.24 -20.41 -39.84
C THR A 8 37.41 -20.11 -38.35
N ALA A 9 38.60 -19.63 -37.93
CA ALA A 9 38.86 -19.27 -36.54
C ALA A 9 38.27 -17.90 -36.14
N LEU A 10 38.00 -17.01 -37.11
CA LEU A 10 37.50 -15.66 -36.84
C LEU A 10 35.97 -15.54 -36.77
N PHE A 11 35.22 -16.52 -37.29
CA PHE A 11 33.75 -16.48 -37.26
C PHE A 11 33.12 -17.10 -36.00
N LEU A 12 33.89 -17.83 -35.18
CA LEU A 12 33.37 -18.49 -33.97
C LEU A 12 33.39 -17.62 -32.70
N ILE A 13 34.00 -16.44 -32.73
CA ILE A 13 34.15 -15.58 -31.53
C ILE A 13 33.02 -14.54 -31.41
N ILE A 14 32.18 -14.34 -32.43
CA ILE A 14 31.12 -13.31 -32.42
C ILE A 14 29.72 -13.91 -32.14
N PHE A 15 29.59 -15.23 -31.92
CA PHE A 15 28.28 -15.87 -31.72
C PHE A 15 27.98 -16.32 -30.28
N ALA A 16 28.80 -15.95 -29.30
CA ALA A 16 28.61 -16.35 -27.90
C ALA A 16 28.69 -15.14 -26.97
N GLY A 17 27.69 -14.25 -27.06
CA GLY A 17 27.65 -13.04 -26.24
C GLY A 17 26.27 -12.43 -26.05
N CYS A 18 25.28 -12.79 -26.87
CA CYS A 18 23.87 -12.57 -26.52
C CYS A 18 23.43 -13.69 -25.57
N MET A 19 24.00 -13.70 -24.35
CA MET A 19 23.25 -14.13 -23.18
C MET A 19 22.03 -13.22 -23.14
N LEU A 20 20.98 -13.65 -23.84
CA LEU A 20 19.64 -13.15 -23.65
C LEU A 20 19.37 -13.36 -22.17
N THR A 21 19.60 -12.33 -21.36
CA THR A 21 18.91 -12.17 -20.10
C THR A 21 17.46 -11.95 -20.48
N VAL A 22 16.79 -13.02 -20.94
CA VAL A 22 15.35 -13.12 -20.90
C VAL A 22 15.09 -13.09 -19.41
N SER A 23 14.89 -11.90 -18.87
CA SER A 23 14.37 -11.73 -17.54
C SER A 23 13.04 -12.46 -17.56
N CYS A 24 13.00 -13.69 -17.04
CA CYS A 24 11.75 -14.35 -16.74
C CYS A 24 11.04 -13.44 -15.75
N SER A 25 10.15 -12.59 -16.27
CA SER A 25 9.28 -11.80 -15.44
C SER A 25 8.50 -12.79 -14.57
N GLU A 26 8.45 -12.52 -13.28
CA GLU A 26 7.69 -13.33 -12.34
C GLU A 26 6.26 -13.53 -12.86
N SER A 27 5.72 -14.74 -12.75
CA SER A 27 4.39 -15.04 -13.32
C SER A 27 3.31 -14.20 -12.62
N ARG A 28 2.22 -13.92 -13.34
CA ARG A 28 1.05 -13.22 -12.77
C ARG A 28 0.58 -13.85 -11.47
N VAL A 29 0.57 -15.18 -11.40
CA VAL A 29 0.14 -15.93 -10.20
C VAL A 29 1.00 -15.58 -8.99
N VAL A 30 2.34 -15.59 -9.13
CA VAL A 30 3.22 -15.29 -8.00
C VAL A 30 3.12 -13.81 -7.60
N GLN A 31 2.99 -12.90 -8.57
CA GLN A 31 2.74 -11.48 -8.30
C GLN A 31 1.42 -11.26 -7.54
N CYS A 32 0.35 -11.94 -7.94
CA CYS A 32 -0.94 -11.96 -7.26
C CYS A 32 -0.83 -12.46 -5.81
N THR A 33 -0.11 -13.57 -5.59
CA THR A 33 0.11 -14.10 -4.24
C THR A 33 0.79 -13.08 -3.34
N LYS A 34 1.86 -12.43 -3.81
CA LYS A 34 2.58 -11.40 -3.04
C LYS A 34 1.71 -10.19 -2.75
N PHE A 35 0.99 -9.68 -3.75
CA PHE A 35 0.14 -8.51 -3.57
C PHE A 35 -0.99 -8.83 -2.58
N THR A 36 -1.75 -9.90 -2.80
CA THR A 36 -2.86 -10.28 -1.91
C THR A 36 -2.38 -10.50 -0.47
N ALA A 37 -1.20 -11.09 -0.25
CA ALA A 37 -0.64 -11.26 1.08
C ALA A 37 -0.45 -9.94 1.83
N ILE A 38 0.06 -8.89 1.16
CA ILE A 38 0.23 -7.56 1.76
C ILE A 38 -1.12 -6.93 2.07
N VAL A 39 -2.10 -7.03 1.15
CA VAL A 39 -3.46 -6.50 1.35
C VAL A 39 -4.16 -7.20 2.53
N THR A 40 -4.10 -8.53 2.60
CA THR A 40 -4.66 -9.32 3.70
C THR A 40 -4.02 -8.95 5.03
N LYS A 41 -2.70 -8.75 5.08
CA LYS A 41 -2.01 -8.27 6.28
C LYS A 41 -2.57 -6.91 6.74
N GLY A 42 -2.77 -5.98 5.81
CA GLY A 42 -3.37 -4.68 6.12
C GLY A 42 -4.80 -4.78 6.67
N ASN A 43 -5.65 -5.60 6.05
CA ASN A 43 -7.01 -5.84 6.53
C ASN A 43 -7.02 -6.50 7.91
N GLY A 44 -6.10 -7.43 8.17
CA GLY A 44 -5.94 -8.07 9.48
C GLY A 44 -5.62 -7.07 10.61
N PHE A 45 -4.87 -6.01 10.33
CA PHE A 45 -4.65 -4.94 11.32
C PHE A 45 -5.94 -4.19 11.68
N ILE A 46 -6.82 -3.97 10.70
CA ILE A 46 -8.11 -3.31 10.90
C ILE A 46 -8.99 -4.21 11.77
N ASP A 47 -9.14 -5.49 11.40
CA ASP A 47 -10.00 -6.43 12.11
C ASP A 47 -9.60 -6.63 13.57
N THR A 48 -8.30 -6.63 13.86
CA THR A 48 -7.78 -6.80 15.22
C THR A 48 -8.05 -5.57 16.10
N LYS A 49 -8.19 -4.38 15.51
CA LYS A 49 -8.23 -3.10 16.23
C LYS A 49 -9.56 -2.35 16.11
N LYS A 50 -10.51 -2.82 15.29
CA LYS A 50 -11.78 -2.13 14.98
C LYS A 50 -12.64 -1.81 16.21
N ASP A 51 -12.56 -2.64 17.26
CA ASP A 51 -13.37 -2.48 18.48
C ASP A 51 -12.66 -1.64 19.57
N ARG A 52 -11.44 -1.16 19.28
CA ARG A 52 -10.64 -0.35 20.22
C ARG A 52 -10.71 1.12 19.84
N ASN A 53 -11.39 1.91 20.68
CA ASN A 53 -11.70 3.32 20.41
C ASN A 53 -10.76 4.31 21.14
N ASP A 54 -9.60 3.88 21.64
CA ASP A 54 -8.66 4.77 22.30
C ASP A 54 -7.69 5.45 21.29
N PRO A 55 -7.27 6.71 21.55
CA PRO A 55 -6.39 7.44 20.64
C PRO A 55 -5.06 6.75 20.33
N GLY A 56 -4.50 6.01 21.30
CA GLY A 56 -3.23 5.31 21.15
C GLY A 56 -3.35 4.19 20.15
N THR A 57 -4.37 3.35 20.29
CA THR A 57 -4.65 2.26 19.35
C THR A 57 -4.97 2.79 17.95
N THR A 58 -5.79 3.84 17.83
CA THR A 58 -6.12 4.42 16.52
C THR A 58 -4.86 4.95 15.81
N LYS A 59 -3.96 5.62 16.54
CA LYS A 59 -2.68 6.09 15.98
C LYS A 59 -1.73 4.95 15.62
N ASN A 60 -1.72 3.86 16.38
CA ASN A 60 -0.91 2.69 16.02
C ASN A 60 -1.44 2.02 14.76
N LEU A 61 -2.77 1.87 14.62
CA LEU A 61 -3.38 1.40 13.37
C LEU A 61 -3.02 2.31 12.18
N ALA A 62 -3.05 3.63 12.38
CA ALA A 62 -2.61 4.59 11.36
C ALA A 62 -1.16 4.35 10.90
N LYS A 63 -0.23 4.05 11.82
CA LYS A 63 1.15 3.72 11.50
C LYS A 63 1.25 2.40 10.74
N ASP A 64 0.54 1.37 11.19
CA ASP A 64 0.53 0.06 10.57
C ASP A 64 0.05 0.13 9.12
N LEU A 65 -1.04 0.87 8.85
CA LEU A 65 -1.57 1.03 7.49
C LEU A 65 -0.65 1.87 6.59
N ASN A 66 0.01 2.90 7.13
CA ASN A 66 1.04 3.61 6.39
C ASN A 66 2.25 2.71 6.06
N GLN A 67 2.58 1.76 6.94
CA GLN A 67 3.61 0.77 6.68
C GLN A 67 3.18 -0.21 5.58
N ILE A 68 1.91 -0.66 5.58
CA ILE A 68 1.35 -1.46 4.48
C ILE A 68 1.41 -0.71 3.16
N ALA A 69 1.08 0.58 3.13
CA ALA A 69 1.21 1.39 1.92
C ALA A 69 2.65 1.41 1.39
N LYS A 70 3.67 1.46 2.26
CA LYS A 70 5.08 1.41 1.88
C LYS A 70 5.51 0.02 1.40
N GLU A 71 5.11 -1.03 2.11
CA GLU A 71 5.36 -2.42 1.71
C GLU A 71 4.77 -2.68 0.32
N LEU A 72 3.56 -2.18 0.09
CA LEU A 72 2.89 -2.32 -1.18
C LEU A 72 3.57 -1.50 -2.28
N ASP A 73 3.99 -0.26 -2.02
CA ASP A 73 4.71 0.57 -3.00
C ASP A 73 6.07 -0.03 -3.40
N ALA A 74 6.74 -0.69 -2.45
CA ALA A 74 8.00 -1.39 -2.69
C ALA A 74 7.85 -2.72 -3.47
N LEU A 75 6.63 -3.26 -3.59
CA LEU A 75 6.38 -4.50 -4.31
C LEU A 75 6.63 -4.29 -5.81
N ARG A 76 7.64 -4.97 -6.36
CA ARG A 76 7.93 -4.88 -7.80
C ARG A 76 7.00 -5.79 -8.58
N LEU A 77 6.01 -5.18 -9.23
CA LEU A 77 5.12 -5.86 -10.17
C LEU A 77 5.59 -5.58 -11.59
N THR A 78 5.42 -6.54 -12.50
CA THR A 78 5.65 -6.36 -13.94
C THR A 78 4.34 -6.29 -14.71
N ASP A 79 3.28 -6.92 -14.21
CA ASP A 79 1.95 -6.89 -14.81
C ASP A 79 1.32 -5.49 -14.70
N THR A 80 0.86 -4.95 -15.82
CA THR A 80 0.33 -3.58 -15.91
C THR A 80 -0.97 -3.39 -15.12
N ASN A 81 -1.86 -4.38 -15.12
CA ASN A 81 -3.13 -4.28 -14.39
C ASN A 81 -2.86 -4.35 -12.88
N LEU A 82 -1.97 -5.25 -12.45
CA LEU A 82 -1.55 -5.32 -11.06
C LEU A 82 -0.88 -4.01 -10.59
N LYS A 83 -0.03 -3.38 -11.41
CA LYS A 83 0.56 -2.06 -11.09
C LYS A 83 -0.50 -0.98 -10.90
N GLN A 84 -1.54 -0.96 -11.73
CA GLN A 84 -2.60 0.03 -11.60
C GLN A 84 -3.39 -0.17 -10.30
N ILE A 85 -3.75 -1.41 -9.97
CA ILE A 85 -4.43 -1.75 -8.71
C ILE A 85 -3.54 -1.43 -7.51
N GLN A 86 -2.23 -1.72 -7.62
CA GLN A 86 -1.22 -1.42 -6.61
C GLN A 86 -1.15 0.07 -6.30
N GLN A 87 -0.96 0.93 -7.32
CA GLN A 87 -0.87 2.38 -7.14
C GLN A 87 -2.10 2.96 -6.42
N GLN A 88 -3.29 2.49 -6.81
CA GLN A 88 -4.54 2.92 -6.17
C GLN A 88 -4.66 2.39 -4.73
N SER A 89 -4.18 1.17 -4.47
CA SER A 89 -4.19 0.57 -3.12
C SER A 89 -3.17 1.23 -2.19
N VAL A 90 -1.98 1.59 -2.68
CA VAL A 90 -0.99 2.39 -1.93
C VAL A 90 -1.62 3.71 -1.49
N LYS A 91 -2.32 4.39 -2.40
CA LYS A 91 -3.03 5.63 -2.08
C LYS A 91 -4.12 5.39 -1.03
N SER A 92 -4.97 4.40 -1.21
CA SER A 92 -6.08 4.13 -0.28
C SER A 92 -5.61 3.75 1.12
N PHE A 93 -4.57 2.91 1.27
CA PHE A 93 -3.99 2.60 2.58
C PHE A 93 -3.34 3.82 3.24
N ARG A 94 -2.66 4.68 2.46
CA ARG A 94 -2.07 5.93 2.97
C ARG A 94 -3.15 6.91 3.43
N ASP A 95 -4.20 7.10 2.63
CA ASP A 95 -5.33 7.97 2.96
C ASP A 95 -6.05 7.47 4.23
N LEU A 96 -6.23 6.15 4.35
CA LEU A 96 -6.83 5.54 5.54
C LEU A 96 -5.94 5.73 6.78
N GLY A 97 -4.64 5.50 6.64
CA GLY A 97 -3.65 5.73 7.70
C GLY A 97 -3.66 7.19 8.17
N GLN A 98 -3.66 8.15 7.24
CA GLN A 98 -3.72 9.57 7.57
C GLN A 98 -5.02 9.93 8.30
N ALA A 99 -6.17 9.50 7.78
CA ALA A 99 -7.47 9.81 8.37
C ALA A 99 -7.61 9.24 9.80
N LEU A 100 -7.12 8.03 10.05
CA LEU A 100 -7.09 7.45 11.39
C LEU A 100 -6.13 8.19 12.33
N GLY A 101 -4.99 8.67 11.81
CA GLY A 101 -4.08 9.54 12.57
C GLY A 101 -4.76 10.83 13.01
N ASP A 102 -5.51 11.46 12.10
CA ASP A 102 -6.26 12.69 12.37
C ASP A 102 -7.41 12.47 13.36
N ILE A 103 -8.11 11.33 13.27
CA ILE A 103 -9.08 10.90 14.29
C ILE A 103 -8.42 10.82 15.67
N GLY A 104 -7.30 10.09 15.78
CA GLY A 104 -6.59 9.94 17.04
C GLY A 104 -6.09 11.26 17.61
N LYS A 105 -5.68 12.20 16.76
CA LYS A 105 -5.29 13.56 17.16
C LYS A 105 -6.49 14.37 17.67
N ALA A 106 -7.62 14.32 16.97
CA ALA A 106 -8.83 15.03 17.37
C ALA A 106 -9.33 14.56 18.75
N VAL A 107 -9.35 13.24 18.99
CA VAL A 107 -9.74 12.69 20.30
C VAL A 107 -8.76 13.11 21.40
N GLU A 108 -7.45 13.12 21.11
CA GLU A 108 -6.47 13.60 22.10
C GLU A 108 -6.65 15.09 22.46
N VAL A 109 -6.91 15.94 21.47
CA VAL A 109 -7.20 17.37 21.72
C VAL A 109 -8.43 17.51 22.61
N ALA A 110 -9.51 16.79 22.28
CA ALA A 110 -10.73 16.81 23.09
C ALA A 110 -10.48 16.35 24.54
N ASN A 111 -9.66 15.31 24.75
CA ASN A 111 -9.34 14.77 26.08
C ASN A 111 -8.46 15.71 26.93
N ARG A 112 -7.67 16.59 26.30
CA ARG A 112 -6.76 17.53 26.99
C ARG A 112 -7.38 18.92 27.22
N ALA A 113 -8.51 19.22 26.58
CA ALA A 113 -9.15 20.52 26.68
C ALA A 113 -9.67 20.77 28.11
N SER A 114 -9.55 22.02 28.57
CA SER A 114 -10.08 22.43 29.87
C SER A 114 -11.59 22.72 29.81
N THR A 115 -12.22 22.99 30.95
CA THR A 115 -13.65 23.33 31.03
C THR A 115 -13.97 24.82 30.78
N SER A 116 -12.93 25.63 30.52
CA SER A 116 -13.01 27.04 30.16
C SER A 116 -13.75 27.27 28.84
N ILE A 117 -14.00 28.54 28.50
CA ILE A 117 -14.60 28.90 27.20
C ILE A 117 -13.67 28.46 26.07
N GLU A 118 -12.37 28.77 26.18
CA GLU A 118 -11.35 28.38 25.20
C GLU A 118 -11.25 26.85 25.08
N GLY A 119 -11.36 26.14 26.19
CA GLY A 119 -11.39 24.68 26.20
C GLY A 119 -12.61 24.10 25.47
N ARG A 120 -13.80 24.71 25.63
CA ARG A 120 -15.01 24.32 24.90
C ARG A 120 -14.88 24.58 23.40
N GLU A 121 -14.26 25.68 23.00
CA GLU A 121 -13.95 25.97 21.59
C GLU A 121 -13.00 24.91 21.00
N GLN A 122 -11.97 24.50 21.76
CA GLN A 122 -11.07 23.41 21.36
C GLN A 122 -11.82 22.09 21.16
N ILE A 123 -12.75 21.75 22.06
CA ILE A 123 -13.59 20.55 21.93
C ILE A 123 -14.44 20.63 20.66
N GLN A 124 -15.07 21.77 20.39
CA GLN A 124 -15.91 21.93 19.20
C GLN A 124 -15.09 21.80 17.91
N LYS A 125 -13.90 22.39 17.87
CA LYS A 125 -12.98 22.22 16.74
C LYS A 125 -12.55 20.77 16.58
N ALA A 126 -12.22 20.09 17.68
CA ALA A 126 -11.84 18.68 17.67
C ALA A 126 -12.98 17.79 17.17
N GLN A 127 -14.23 18.06 17.51
CA GLN A 127 -15.39 17.34 16.98
C GLN A 127 -15.49 17.50 15.46
N ASN A 128 -15.36 18.73 14.95
CA ASN A 128 -15.40 18.99 13.50
C ASN A 128 -14.25 18.27 12.77
N ASP A 129 -13.04 18.33 13.32
CA ASP A 129 -11.86 17.64 12.78
C ASP A 129 -12.07 16.11 12.79
N PHE A 130 -12.64 15.56 13.87
CA PHE A 130 -12.98 14.13 13.98
C PHE A 130 -13.99 13.71 12.91
N PHE A 131 -15.08 14.45 12.73
CA PHE A 131 -16.11 14.10 11.75
C PHE A 131 -15.56 14.15 10.32
N ARG A 132 -14.75 15.17 9.98
CA ARG A 132 -14.09 15.25 8.68
C ARG A 132 -13.17 14.04 8.45
N ALA A 133 -12.30 13.73 9.41
CA ALA A 133 -11.38 12.61 9.31
C ALA A 133 -12.13 11.26 9.24
N LYS A 134 -13.25 11.11 9.96
CA LYS A 134 -14.12 9.93 9.87
C LYS A 134 -14.67 9.73 8.46
N GLN A 135 -15.12 10.79 7.78
CA GLN A 135 -15.59 10.68 6.40
C GLN A 135 -14.46 10.30 5.43
N GLN A 136 -13.27 10.87 5.63
CA GLN A 136 -12.10 10.51 4.83
C GLN A 136 -11.72 9.05 5.02
N ALA A 137 -11.70 8.55 6.27
CA ALA A 137 -11.45 7.15 6.57
C ALA A 137 -12.48 6.23 5.92
N LYS A 138 -13.77 6.59 6.00
CA LYS A 138 -14.85 5.82 5.35
C LYS A 138 -14.66 5.74 3.84
N GLN A 139 -14.33 6.85 3.19
CA GLN A 139 -14.10 6.87 1.74
C GLN A 139 -12.86 6.05 1.34
N ALA A 140 -11.76 6.19 2.09
CA ALA A 140 -10.53 5.44 1.83
C ALA A 140 -10.73 3.93 2.02
N ALA A 141 -11.48 3.53 3.06
CA ALA A 141 -11.84 2.13 3.29
C ALA A 141 -12.69 1.58 2.14
N ALA A 142 -13.75 2.29 1.73
CA ALA A 142 -14.58 1.87 0.60
C ALA A 142 -13.79 1.72 -0.71
N ASN A 143 -12.86 2.64 -0.97
CA ASN A 143 -11.95 2.53 -2.11
C ASN A 143 -11.06 1.29 -2.00
N GLN A 144 -10.51 1.02 -0.81
CA GLN A 144 -9.68 -0.16 -0.57
C GLN A 144 -10.44 -1.48 -0.71
N ASP A 145 -11.70 -1.53 -0.28
CA ASP A 145 -12.58 -2.69 -0.45
C ASP A 145 -12.82 -2.98 -1.94
N ALA A 146 -13.18 -1.94 -2.71
CA ALA A 146 -13.37 -2.06 -4.15
C ALA A 146 -12.08 -2.49 -4.89
N LEU A 147 -10.92 -2.02 -4.45
CA LEU A 147 -9.62 -2.43 -4.99
C LEU A 147 -9.27 -3.87 -4.64
N THR A 148 -9.60 -4.30 -3.43
CA THR A 148 -9.40 -5.68 -2.97
C THR A 148 -10.27 -6.64 -3.79
N GLU A 149 -11.52 -6.28 -4.06
CA GLU A 149 -12.39 -7.07 -4.94
C GLU A 149 -11.84 -7.15 -6.37
N LYS A 150 -11.38 -6.02 -6.94
CA LYS A 150 -10.72 -6.00 -8.25
C LYS A 150 -9.48 -6.90 -8.29
N LEU A 151 -8.65 -6.84 -7.24
CA LEU A 151 -7.46 -7.67 -7.12
C LEU A 151 -7.83 -9.15 -7.09
N ILE A 152 -8.77 -9.55 -6.23
CA ILE A 152 -9.23 -10.92 -6.12
C ILE A 152 -9.78 -11.41 -7.46
N ASN A 153 -10.61 -10.62 -8.14
CA ASN A 153 -11.19 -11.02 -9.42
C ASN A 153 -10.16 -11.13 -10.54
N TYR A 154 -9.15 -10.25 -10.56
CA TYR A 154 -8.07 -10.32 -11.54
C TYR A 154 -7.10 -11.49 -11.29
N CYS A 155 -6.94 -11.88 -10.02
CA CYS A 155 -6.03 -12.94 -9.59
C CYS A 155 -6.64 -14.35 -9.54
N LYS A 156 -7.94 -14.48 -9.78
CA LYS A 156 -8.60 -15.76 -10.08
C LYS A 156 -8.13 -16.31 -11.44
#